data_AF-A0A2S6SMX5-F1
#
_entry.id   AF-A0A2S6SMX5-F1
#
_cell.length_a   1.000
_cell.length_b   1.000
_cell.length_c   1.000
_cell.angle_alpha   90.00
_cell.angle_beta   90.00
_cell.angle_gamma   90.00
#
_symmetry.space_group_name_H-M   'P 1'
#
loop_
_entity.id
_entity.type
_entity.pdbx_description
1 polymer ?
#
loop_
_entity_poly.entity_id
_entity_poly.type
_entity_poly.pdbx_seq_one_letter_code
_entity_poly.pdbx_strand_id
1 'polypeptide(L)'
;MLKSFIIFIFFLFLSNFLYSKDNIDQWKDSEKTYLDLINEGFEIKAYDINNIKHKDGFFFLFFVTVLQKNNQVYECQEYQTLDENLISLDITFICRELVQPYEIGIGT
;
A
#
# COMPACT_ATOMS: atom_id res chain seq x y z
N MET A 1 -31.24 -9.23 -42.85
CA MET A 1 -31.20 -8.02 -41.98
C MET A 1 -31.41 -8.35 -40.50
N LEU A 2 -32.46 -9.08 -40.10
CA LEU A 2 -32.72 -9.41 -38.68
C LEU A 2 -31.57 -10.17 -37.99
N LYS A 3 -30.90 -11.11 -38.68
CA LYS A 3 -29.73 -11.84 -38.14
C LYS A 3 -28.55 -10.91 -37.79
N SER A 4 -28.23 -9.95 -38.65
CA SER A 4 -27.16 -8.98 -38.37
C SER A 4 -27.50 -8.06 -37.19
N PHE A 5 -28.79 -7.73 -37.01
CA PHE A 5 -29.26 -6.92 -35.89
C PHE A 5 -29.17 -7.67 -34.56
N ILE A 6 -29.49 -8.97 -34.55
CA ILE A 6 -29.35 -9.83 -33.35
C ILE A 6 -27.88 -9.99 -32.96
N ILE A 7 -26.99 -10.18 -33.93
CA ILE A 7 -25.54 -10.26 -33.68
C ILE A 7 -25.02 -8.96 -33.08
N PHE A 8 -25.47 -7.81 -33.60
CA PHE A 8 -25.08 -6.50 -33.08
C PHE A 8 -25.54 -6.29 -31.62
N ILE A 9 -26.77 -6.68 -31.29
CA ILE A 9 -27.27 -6.62 -29.91
C ILE A 9 -26.46 -7.53 -28.99
N PHE A 10 -26.09 -8.74 -29.44
CA PHE A 10 -25.28 -9.66 -28.66
C PHE A 10 -23.89 -9.08 -28.32
N PHE A 11 -23.26 -8.36 -29.25
CA PHE A 11 -21.99 -7.67 -29.00
C PHE A 11 -22.12 -6.51 -27.99
N LEU A 12 -23.27 -5.83 -27.91
CA LEU A 12 -23.52 -4.80 -26.91
C LEU A 12 -23.67 -5.35 -25.48
N PHE A 13 -24.10 -6.61 -25.33
CA PHE A 13 -24.17 -7.24 -24.00
C PHE A 13 -22.80 -7.77 -23.52
N LEU A 14 -21.87 -8.05 -24.43
CA LEU A 14 -20.51 -8.53 -24.11
C LEU A 14 -19.62 -7.45 -23.47
N SER A 15 -19.90 -6.16 -23.67
CA SER A 15 -19.09 -5.08 -23.08
C SER A 15 -19.23 -4.95 -21.56
N ASN A 16 -20.27 -5.55 -20.95
CA ASN A 16 -20.48 -5.50 -19.50
C ASN A 16 -19.61 -6.49 -18.71
N PHE A 17 -18.83 -7.37 -19.38
CA PHE A 17 -17.89 -8.27 -18.73
C PHE A 17 -16.49 -7.66 -18.53
N LEU A 18 -16.29 -6.40 -18.95
CA LEU A 18 -15.04 -5.69 -18.72
C LEU A 18 -15.09 -5.03 -17.34
N TYR A 19 -14.62 -5.74 -16.32
CA TYR A 19 -14.28 -5.13 -15.04
C TYR A 19 -13.00 -4.33 -15.22
N SER A 20 -13.10 -2.99 -15.17
CA SER A 20 -11.92 -2.16 -14.97
C SER A 20 -11.35 -2.51 -13.60
N LYS A 21 -10.09 -2.93 -13.59
CA LYS A 21 -9.34 -3.04 -12.35
C LYS A 21 -8.98 -1.61 -11.97
N ASP A 22 -9.82 -0.99 -11.14
CA ASP A 22 -9.45 0.29 -10.55
C ASP A 22 -8.09 0.16 -9.86
N ASN A 23 -7.39 1.27 -9.70
CA ASN A 23 -6.18 1.32 -8.89
C ASN A 23 -6.57 1.00 -7.44
N ILE A 24 -6.68 -0.30 -7.13
CA ILE A 24 -7.00 -0.81 -5.80
C ILE A 24 -5.74 -0.63 -4.96
N ASP A 25 -5.55 0.60 -4.48
CA ASP A 25 -4.68 0.82 -3.33
C ASP A 25 -5.26 0.00 -2.18
N GLN A 26 -4.67 -1.17 -1.98
CA GLN A 26 -5.08 -2.16 -0.98
C GLN A 26 -4.72 -1.73 0.45
N TRP A 27 -4.09 -0.57 0.60
CA TRP A 27 -3.71 0.00 1.89
C TRP A 27 -4.62 1.17 2.25
N LYS A 28 -5.24 1.08 3.42
CA LYS A 28 -6.08 2.14 3.97
C LYS A 28 -5.40 2.76 5.18
N ASP A 29 -5.26 4.07 5.21
CA ASP A 29 -4.69 4.78 6.37
C ASP A 29 -5.46 4.44 7.65
N SER A 30 -4.70 4.16 8.70
CA SER A 30 -5.21 3.83 10.02
C SER A 30 -4.96 5.00 10.98
N GLU A 31 -5.88 5.18 11.92
CA GLU A 31 -5.68 6.07 13.05
C GLU A 31 -4.75 5.47 14.12
N LYS A 32 -4.43 4.17 14.02
CA LYS A 32 -3.53 3.49 14.97
C LYS A 32 -2.08 3.86 14.72
N THR A 33 -1.37 4.15 15.80
CA THR A 33 0.08 4.33 15.75
C THR A 33 0.81 3.00 15.75
N TYR A 34 2.09 3.02 15.38
CA TYR A 34 2.96 1.85 15.51
C TYR A 34 2.96 1.29 16.95
N LEU A 35 3.01 2.17 17.94
CA LEU A 35 3.00 1.78 19.35
C LEU A 35 1.67 1.12 19.76
N ASP A 36 0.54 1.62 19.26
CA ASP A 36 -0.77 1.00 19.50
C ASP A 36 -0.80 -0.43 18.97
N LEU A 37 -0.30 -0.66 17.75
CA LEU A 37 -0.25 -1.99 17.15
C LEU A 37 0.63 -2.95 17.98
N ILE A 38 1.80 -2.51 18.45
CA ILE A 38 2.66 -3.31 19.33
C ILE A 38 1.95 -3.63 20.65
N ASN A 39 1.31 -2.64 21.28
CA ASN A 39 0.59 -2.82 22.54
C ASN A 39 -0.63 -3.75 22.39
N GLU A 40 -1.27 -3.73 21.22
CA GLU A 40 -2.34 -4.66 20.88
C GLU A 40 -1.82 -6.09 20.57
N GLY A 41 -0.51 -6.30 20.55
CA GLY A 41 0.12 -7.61 20.33
C GLY A 41 0.28 -7.97 18.86
N PHE A 42 0.39 -6.99 17.96
CA PHE A 42 0.90 -7.24 16.61
C PHE A 42 2.40 -7.52 16.65
N GLU A 43 2.83 -8.46 15.81
CA GLU A 43 4.23 -8.82 15.69
C GLU A 43 4.81 -8.28 14.39
N ILE A 44 6.05 -7.81 14.43
CA ILE A 44 6.80 -7.42 13.24
C ILE A 44 7.11 -8.68 12.42
N LYS A 45 6.68 -8.72 11.16
CA LYS A 45 6.92 -9.84 10.23
C LYS A 45 7.98 -9.54 9.19
N ALA A 46 8.11 -8.27 8.80
CA ALA A 46 9.13 -7.83 7.86
C ALA A 46 9.47 -6.36 8.12
N TYR A 47 10.67 -5.96 7.72
CA TYR A 47 11.09 -4.57 7.65
C TYR A 47 11.97 -4.39 6.42
N ASP A 48 11.93 -3.18 5.83
CA ASP A 48 12.79 -2.81 4.72
C ASP A 48 13.13 -1.33 4.75
N ILE A 49 14.28 -0.98 4.17
CA ILE A 49 14.71 0.40 3.92
C ILE A 49 14.57 0.64 2.43
N ASN A 50 13.39 1.12 2.04
CA ASN A 50 13.00 1.18 0.64
C ASN A 50 13.79 2.23 -0.15
N ASN A 51 14.02 3.42 0.42
CA ASN A 51 14.65 4.53 -0.30
C ASN A 51 15.55 5.37 0.58
N ILE A 52 16.73 5.70 0.05
CA ILE A 52 17.64 6.71 0.58
C ILE A 52 17.87 7.70 -0.56
N LYS A 53 17.41 8.94 -0.41
CA LYS A 53 17.66 10.01 -1.38
C LYS A 53 18.51 11.09 -0.72
N HIS A 54 19.50 11.58 -1.44
CA HIS A 54 20.28 12.74 -1.03
C HIS A 54 19.99 13.89 -1.98
N LYS A 55 19.54 15.04 -1.46
CA LYS A 55 19.23 16.22 -2.26
C LYS A 55 19.42 17.50 -1.44
N ASP A 56 20.13 18.46 -2.02
CA ASP A 56 20.33 19.81 -1.46
C ASP A 56 20.82 19.82 0.00
N GLY A 57 21.69 18.86 0.37
CA GLY A 57 22.23 18.71 1.74
C GLY A 57 21.33 17.95 2.71
N PHE A 58 20.23 17.36 2.23
CA PHE A 58 19.33 16.56 3.05
C PHE A 58 19.35 15.09 2.64
N PHE A 59 19.27 14.21 3.65
CA PHE A 59 19.01 12.79 3.46
C PHE A 59 17.55 12.50 3.76
N PHE A 60 16.87 11.86 2.81
CA PHE A 60 15.50 11.38 2.97
C PHE A 60 15.53 9.87 3.07
N LEU A 61 15.14 9.33 4.22
CA LEU A 61 15.08 7.91 4.50
C LEU A 61 13.62 7.47 4.55
N PHE A 62 13.33 6.33 3.94
CA PHE A 62 12.01 5.71 3.98
C PHE A 62 12.14 4.27 4.46
N PHE A 63 11.58 4.01 5.64
CA PHE A 63 11.50 2.69 6.23
C PHE A 63 10.07 2.17 6.16
N VAL A 64 9.93 0.87 5.93
CA VAL A 64 8.66 0.17 5.94
C VAL A 64 8.75 -0.99 6.90
N THR A 65 7.75 -1.14 7.75
CA THR A 65 7.63 -2.27 8.68
C THR A 65 6.24 -2.89 8.52
N VAL A 66 6.20 -4.21 8.32
CA VAL A 66 4.96 -4.97 8.23
C VAL A 66 4.69 -5.64 9.56
N LEU A 67 3.53 -5.36 10.15
CA LEU A 67 3.06 -5.97 11.39
C LEU A 67 1.85 -6.87 11.11
N GLN A 68 1.78 -8.01 11.78
CA GLN A 68 0.67 -8.94 11.63
C GLN A 68 0.21 -9.50 12.97
N LYS A 69 -1.10 -9.62 13.11
CA LYS A 69 -1.78 -10.36 14.18
C LYS A 69 -2.94 -11.12 13.58
N ASN A 70 -2.94 -12.45 13.72
CA ASN A 70 -3.91 -13.32 13.06
C ASN A 70 -3.94 -13.03 11.54
N ASN A 71 -5.09 -12.60 11.01
CA ASN A 71 -5.29 -12.28 9.60
C ASN A 71 -5.28 -10.77 9.31
N GLN A 72 -4.98 -9.93 10.31
CA GLN A 72 -4.85 -8.48 10.12
C GLN A 72 -3.39 -8.13 9.86
N VAL A 73 -3.16 -7.35 8.81
CA VAL A 73 -1.84 -6.90 8.37
C VAL A 73 -1.83 -5.39 8.31
N TYR A 74 -0.81 -4.79 8.90
CA TYR A 74 -0.53 -3.36 8.82
C TYR A 74 0.85 -3.13 8.22
N GLU A 75 0.96 -2.10 7.40
CA GLU A 75 2.22 -1.53 6.95
C GLU A 75 2.41 -0.18 7.62
N CYS A 76 3.46 -0.05 8.43
CA CYS A 76 3.87 1.23 9.00
C CYS A 76 5.06 1.78 8.24
N GLN A 77 4.90 3.02 7.80
CA GLN A 77 5.79 3.79 6.97
C GLN A 77 6.42 4.90 7.81
N GLU A 78 7.74 4.93 7.85
CA GLU A 78 8.52 5.97 8.52
C GLU A 78 9.31 6.76 7.48
N TYR A 79 9.05 8.07 7.45
CA TYR A 79 9.75 9.04 6.62
C TYR A 79 10.62 9.91 7.51
N GLN A 80 11.93 9.86 7.33
CA GLN A 80 12.87 10.71 8.06
C GLN A 80 13.58 11.67 7.10
N THR A 81 13.72 12.92 7.53
CA THR A 81 14.58 13.91 6.87
C THR A 81 15.74 14.26 7.79
N LEU A 82 16.98 14.08 7.33
CA LEU A 82 18.20 14.39 8.05
C LEU A 82 18.98 15.51 7.35
N ASP A 83 19.75 16.28 8.11
CA ASP A 83 20.73 17.23 7.57
C ASP A 83 22.05 16.55 7.16
N GLU A 84 23.01 17.33 6.66
CA GLU A 84 24.34 16.85 6.26
C GLU A 84 25.14 16.21 7.40
N ASN A 85 24.81 16.54 8.66
CA ASN A 85 25.44 15.99 9.86
C ASN A 85 24.70 14.74 10.39
N LEU A 86 23.72 14.22 9.62
CA LEU A 86 22.85 13.10 9.99
C LEU A 86 21.99 13.39 11.23
N ILE A 87 21.71 14.66 11.51
CA ILE A 87 20.78 15.07 12.57
C ILE A 87 19.37 15.03 11.98
N SER A 88 18.46 14.35 12.71
CA SER A 88 17.06 14.28 12.31
C SER A 88 16.38 15.64 12.43
N LEU A 89 15.82 16.12 11.33
CA LEU A 89 15.07 17.36 11.24
C LEU A 89 13.57 17.13 11.36
N ASP A 90 13.08 16.06 10.74
CA ASP A 90 11.66 15.69 10.74
C ASP A 90 11.49 14.18 10.64
N ILE A 91 10.47 13.66 11.32
CA ILE A 91 10.08 12.26 11.30
C ILE A 91 8.56 12.18 11.23
N THR A 92 8.06 11.48 10.22
CA THR A 92 6.63 11.18 10.07
C THR A 92 6.40 9.69 10.05
N PHE A 93 5.42 9.22 10.83
CA PHE A 93 4.99 7.83 10.89
C PHE A 93 3.53 7.70 10.45
N ILE A 94 3.25 6.76 9.54
CA ILE A 94 1.90 6.47 9.06
C ILE A 94 1.72 4.96 9.03
N CYS A 95 0.68 4.44 9.67
CA CYS A 95 0.32 3.02 9.59
C CYS A 95 -0.93 2.85 8.72
N ARG A 96 -0.90 1.85 7.84
CA ARG A 96 -1.96 1.55 6.88
C ARG A 96 -2.38 0.09 7.03
N GLU A 97 -3.68 -0.17 7.02
CA GLU A 97 -4.26 -1.51 7.10
C GLU A 97 -4.41 -2.10 5.70
N LEU A 98 -4.07 -3.38 5.56
CA LEU A 98 -4.37 -4.14 4.34
C LEU A 98 -5.86 -4.45 4.31
N VAL A 99 -6.58 -3.90 3.31
CA VAL A 99 -8.03 -4.08 3.15
C VAL A 99 -8.35 -4.90 1.91
N GLN A 100 -9.48 -5.61 1.97
CA GLN A 100 -9.98 -6.39 0.84
C GLN A 100 -10.69 -5.47 -0.19
N PRO A 101 -10.62 -5.80 -1.49
CA PRO A 101 -9.87 -6.91 -2.08
C PRO A 101 -8.37 -6.59 -2.19
N TYR A 102 -7.50 -7.55 -1.83
CA TYR A 102 -6.06 -7.42 -2.06
C TYR A 102 -5.57 -8.44 -3.09
N GLU A 103 -4.45 -8.12 -3.74
CA GLU A 103 -3.77 -9.02 -4.67
C GLU A 103 -2.43 -9.45 -4.10
N ILE A 104 -2.18 -10.76 -4.11
CA ILE A 104 -0.87 -11.29 -3.77
C ILE A 104 0.08 -10.92 -4.91
N GLY A 105 1.17 -10.22 -4.60
CA GLY A 105 2.19 -9.85 -5.57
C GLY A 105 2.77 -11.08 -6.30
N ILE A 106 3.21 -10.88 -7.54
CA ILE A 106 3.74 -11.96 -8.39
C ILE A 106 5.01 -12.54 -7.74
N GLY A 107 4.96 -13.81 -7.30
CA GLY A 107 6.16 -14.49 -6.76
C GLY A 107 5.95 -15.64 -5.76
N THR A 108 4.82 -16.34 -5.78
CA THR A 108 4.67 -17.63 -5.06
C THR A 108 4.94 -18.82 -5.96
#